data_AF-A0A920HMG2-F1
#
_entry.id   AF-A0A920HMG2-F1
#
_cell.length_a   1.000
_cell.length_b   1.000
_cell.length_c   1.000
_cell.angle_alpha   90.00
_cell.angle_beta   90.00
_cell.angle_gamma   90.00
#
_symmetry.space_group_name_H-M   'P 1'
#
loop_
_entity.id
_entity.type
_entity.pdbx_description
1 polymer ?
#
loop_
_entity_poly.entity_id
_entity_poly.type
_entity_poly.pdbx_seq_one_letter_code
_entity_poly.pdbx_strand_id
1 'polypeptide(L)'
;MSNNINGIAKSGASSDFLQLSEISIVTSGTATLEAVCNDSIPIICYKTGTINYFILSKLVISKYIGIPNLILNKDVFPELIQNDFNHKSVSSHFKKITLDKNTYKSKLFDVKELIKGMGFAKVTADVLRLYENKRGSR
;
A
#
# COMPACT_ATOMS: atom_id res chain seq x y z
N MET A 1 -7.17 11.09 30.90
CA MET A 1 -5.77 11.04 30.41
C MET A 1 -5.77 11.50 28.96
N SER A 2 -5.47 12.78 28.72
CA SER A 2 -5.28 13.32 27.37
C SER A 2 -3.89 12.92 26.89
N ASN A 3 -3.79 11.84 26.11
CA ASN A 3 -2.55 11.53 25.42
C ASN A 3 -2.37 12.57 24.32
N ASN A 4 -1.47 13.53 24.53
CA ASN A 4 -1.00 14.43 23.49
C ASN A 4 -0.20 13.60 22.48
N ILE A 5 -0.89 13.13 21.45
CA ILE A 5 -0.27 12.53 20.27
C ILE A 5 0.35 13.66 19.46
N ASN A 6 1.67 13.84 19.59
CA ASN A 6 2.44 14.73 18.71
C ASN A 6 2.42 14.15 17.30
N GLY A 7 1.56 14.68 16.44
CA GLY A 7 1.52 14.34 15.02
C GLY A 7 2.56 15.13 14.23
N ILE A 8 3.23 14.48 13.28
CA ILE A 8 4.13 15.12 12.33
C ILE A 8 3.49 15.04 10.94
N ALA A 9 3.42 16.16 10.23
CA ALA A 9 2.92 16.21 8.86
C ALA A 9 3.96 16.89 7.96
N LYS A 10 4.28 16.26 6.83
CA LYS A 10 5.21 16.77 5.84
C LYS A 10 4.76 16.37 4.44
N SER A 11 4.66 17.34 3.54
CA SER A 11 4.31 17.10 2.14
C SER A 11 5.45 16.40 1.40
N GLY A 12 5.12 15.47 0.50
CA GLY A 12 6.09 14.73 -0.32
C GLY A 12 6.96 13.72 0.44
N ALA A 13 6.68 13.45 1.71
CA ALA A 13 7.48 12.56 2.57
C ALA A 13 6.79 11.21 2.82
N SER A 14 5.86 10.79 1.94
CA SER A 14 5.10 9.55 2.12
C SER A 14 6.01 8.32 2.25
N SER A 15 7.03 8.21 1.39
CA SER A 15 7.97 7.09 1.44
C SER A 15 8.77 7.08 2.74
N ASP A 16 9.21 8.25 3.22
CA ASP A 16 9.95 8.38 4.49
C ASP A 16 9.10 7.86 5.66
N PHE A 17 7.83 8.29 5.72
CA PHE A 17 6.92 7.83 6.78
C PHE A 17 6.61 6.34 6.66
N LEU A 18 6.45 5.80 5.46
CA LEU A 18 6.21 4.38 5.25
C LEU A 18 7.42 3.54 5.69
N GLN A 19 8.65 3.95 5.40
CA GLN A 19 9.86 3.24 5.84
C GLN A 19 10.03 3.21 7.36
N LEU A 20 9.56 4.24 8.05
CA LEU A 20 9.59 4.33 9.50
C LEU A 20 8.41 3.62 10.17
N SER A 21 7.37 3.27 9.41
CA SER A 21 6.14 2.70 9.94
C SER A 21 6.12 1.19 9.77
N GLU A 22 5.86 0.47 10.86
CA GLU A 22 5.63 -0.98 10.78
C GLU A 22 4.22 -1.32 10.27
N ILE A 23 3.24 -0.47 10.61
CA ILE A 23 1.85 -0.56 10.18
C ILE A 23 1.44 0.81 9.66
N SER A 24 0.83 0.87 8.49
CA SER A 24 0.33 2.11 7.89
C SER A 24 -1.17 2.05 7.67
N ILE A 25 -1.84 3.21 7.82
CA ILE A 25 -3.23 3.37 7.40
C ILE A 25 -3.18 4.19 6.11
N VAL A 26 -3.59 3.59 5.00
CA VAL A 26 -3.39 4.16 3.67
C VAL A 26 -4.70 4.18 2.89
N THR A 27 -4.89 5.21 2.08
CA THR A 27 -6.00 5.25 1.12
C THR A 27 -5.86 4.13 0.08
N SER A 28 -6.97 3.68 -0.49
CA SER A 28 -6.92 2.82 -1.67
C SER A 28 -6.20 3.52 -2.84
N GLY A 29 -5.47 2.74 -3.65
CA GLY A 29 -4.62 3.24 -4.73
C GLY A 29 -3.19 2.72 -4.68
N THR A 30 -2.27 3.37 -5.38
CA THR A 30 -0.84 2.96 -5.47
C THR A 30 -0.12 3.02 -4.14
N ALA A 31 -0.55 3.91 -3.23
CA ALA A 31 -0.03 4.00 -1.86
C ALA A 31 -0.13 2.67 -1.09
N THR A 32 -1.11 1.82 -1.42
CA THR A 32 -1.21 0.48 -0.82
C THR A 32 -0.05 -0.43 -1.19
N LEU A 33 0.42 -0.35 -2.44
CA LEU A 33 1.59 -1.09 -2.91
C LEU A 33 2.88 -0.45 -2.42
N GLU A 34 2.96 0.88 -2.41
CA GLU A 34 4.12 1.60 -1.84
C GLU A 34 4.36 1.24 -0.38
N ALA A 35 3.31 1.10 0.42
CA ALA A 35 3.41 0.62 1.80
C ALA A 35 4.07 -0.75 1.86
N VAL A 36 3.61 -1.70 1.05
CA VAL A 36 4.17 -3.05 0.99
C VAL A 36 5.63 -3.05 0.53
N CYS A 37 5.96 -2.26 -0.49
CA CYS A 37 7.34 -2.14 -0.98
C CYS A 37 8.30 -1.63 0.10
N ASN A 38 7.84 -0.73 0.96
CA ASN A 38 8.58 -0.16 2.10
C ASN A 38 8.45 -1.00 3.39
N ASP A 39 8.01 -2.25 3.30
CA ASP A 39 7.87 -3.19 4.43
C ASP A 39 6.91 -2.73 5.54
N SER A 40 6.01 -1.80 5.22
CA SER A 40 4.94 -1.34 6.11
C SER A 40 3.65 -2.10 5.82
N ILE A 41 3.05 -2.69 6.86
CA ILE A 41 1.81 -3.49 6.74
C ILE A 41 0.61 -2.53 6.56
N PRO A 42 -0.08 -2.53 5.41
CA PRO A 42 -1.16 -1.59 5.18
C PRO A 42 -2.49 -2.06 5.80
N ILE A 43 -3.19 -1.13 6.46
CA ILE A 43 -4.64 -1.14 6.65
C ILE A 43 -5.21 -0.23 5.57
N ILE A 44 -5.90 -0.81 4.61
CA ILE A 44 -6.37 -0.15 3.40
C ILE A 44 -7.75 0.44 3.68
N CYS A 45 -7.90 1.73 3.44
CA CYS A 45 -9.12 2.47 3.77
C CYS A 45 -9.66 3.19 2.54
N TYR A 46 -10.97 3.18 2.36
CA TYR A 46 -11.62 3.96 1.31
C TYR A 46 -12.98 4.48 1.76
N LYS A 47 -13.22 5.77 1.53
CA LYS A 47 -14.51 6.41 1.81
C LYS A 47 -14.82 7.46 0.76
N THR A 48 -15.96 7.32 0.10
CA THR A 48 -16.50 8.26 -0.88
C THR A 48 -17.98 8.53 -0.60
N GLY A 49 -18.58 9.53 -1.26
CA GLY A 49 -20.02 9.78 -1.21
C GLY A 49 -20.85 8.56 -1.66
N THR A 50 -22.01 8.36 -1.05
CA THR A 50 -22.86 7.16 -1.20
C THR A 50 -23.27 6.91 -2.66
N ILE A 51 -23.60 7.96 -3.40
CA ILE A 51 -23.98 7.87 -4.82
C ILE A 51 -22.79 7.38 -5.65
N ASN A 52 -21.60 7.95 -5.43
CA ASN A 52 -20.39 7.55 -6.11
C ASN A 52 -20.05 6.09 -5.79
N TYR A 53 -20.15 5.69 -4.52
CA TYR A 53 -19.93 4.31 -4.11
C TYR A 53 -20.91 3.35 -4.81
N PHE A 54 -22.20 3.69 -4.86
CA PHE A 54 -23.21 2.84 -5.50
C PHE A 54 -22.96 2.62 -7.00
N ILE A 55 -22.47 3.66 -7.70
CA ILE A 55 -22.11 3.56 -9.12
C ILE A 55 -20.84 2.71 -9.25
N LEU A 56 -19.77 3.03 -8.51
CA LEU A 56 -18.50 2.30 -8.58
C LEU A 56 -18.66 0.82 -8.19
N SER A 57 -19.45 0.51 -7.15
CA SER A 57 -19.63 -0.86 -6.69
C SER A 57 -20.30 -1.76 -7.73
N LYS A 58 -21.02 -1.18 -8.70
CA LYS A 58 -21.60 -1.91 -9.83
C LYS A 58 -20.63 -2.08 -10.99
N LEU A 59 -19.64 -1.20 -11.12
CA LEU A 59 -18.63 -1.23 -12.18
C LEU A 59 -17.40 -2.07 -11.79
N VAL A 60 -17.07 -2.11 -10.50
CA VAL A 60 -15.94 -2.89 -9.98
C VAL A 60 -16.35 -4.36 -9.86
N ILE A 61 -15.79 -5.20 -10.73
CA ILE A 61 -15.98 -6.66 -10.71
C ILE A 61 -15.03 -7.33 -9.70
N SER A 62 -13.96 -6.64 -9.31
CA SER A 62 -12.95 -7.18 -8.40
C SER A 62 -13.48 -7.35 -6.98
N LYS A 63 -13.07 -8.46 -6.34
CA LYS A 63 -13.30 -8.74 -4.92
C LYS A 63 -12.46 -7.85 -3.99
N TYR A 64 -11.36 -7.30 -4.49
CA TYR A 64 -10.39 -6.51 -3.71
C TYR A 64 -10.16 -5.14 -4.37
N ILE A 65 -9.97 -4.11 -3.56
CA ILE A 65 -9.62 -2.77 -4.02
C ILE A 65 -8.15 -2.42 -3.76
N GLY A 66 -7.51 -3.08 -2.79
CA GLY A 66 -6.10 -2.93 -2.49
C GLY A 66 -5.23 -3.62 -3.53
N ILE A 67 -4.23 -2.93 -4.08
CA ILE A 67 -3.31 -3.52 -5.06
C ILE A 67 -2.61 -4.78 -4.52
N PRO A 68 -2.15 -4.82 -3.25
CA PRO A 68 -1.56 -6.04 -2.68
C PRO A 68 -2.49 -7.25 -2.65
N ASN A 69 -3.76 -7.04 -2.26
CA ASN A 69 -4.76 -8.12 -2.22
C ASN A 69 -5.18 -8.55 -3.63
N LEU A 70 -5.26 -7.61 -4.57
CA LEU A 70 -5.46 -7.87 -6.00
C LEU A 70 -4.37 -8.78 -6.57
N ILE A 71 -3.09 -8.46 -6.31
CA ILE A 71 -1.93 -9.24 -6.77
C ILE A 71 -1.98 -10.65 -6.19
N LEU A 72 -2.26 -10.78 -4.89
CA LEU A 72 -2.35 -12.09 -4.23
C LEU A 72 -3.63 -12.85 -4.55
N ASN A 73 -4.63 -12.18 -5.12
CA ASN A 73 -6.01 -12.63 -5.25
C ASN A 73 -6.57 -13.20 -3.92
N LYS A 74 -6.19 -12.58 -2.78
CA LYS A 74 -6.52 -13.04 -1.43
C LYS A 74 -6.81 -11.86 -0.52
N ASP A 75 -7.72 -12.05 0.43
CA ASP A 75 -8.00 -11.10 1.50
C ASP A 75 -6.91 -11.23 2.58
N VAL A 76 -5.84 -10.45 2.45
CA VAL A 76 -4.65 -10.58 3.28
C VAL A 76 -4.45 -9.34 4.13
N PHE A 77 -4.50 -8.17 3.51
CA PHE A 77 -4.42 -6.90 4.19
C PHE A 77 -5.83 -6.36 4.41
N PRO A 78 -6.15 -5.80 5.60
CA PRO A 78 -7.50 -5.34 5.89
C PRO A 78 -7.97 -4.27 4.91
N GLU A 79 -9.16 -4.45 4.32
CA GLU A 79 -9.82 -3.45 3.49
C GLU A 79 -11.06 -2.92 4.21
N LEU A 80 -10.98 -1.68 4.71
CA LEU A 80 -12.05 -0.99 5.42
C LEU A 80 -12.73 -0.01 4.47
N ILE A 81 -13.92 -0.38 3.98
CA ILE A 81 -14.62 0.34 2.92
C ILE A 81 -15.90 0.98 3.46
N GLN A 82 -16.14 2.24 3.12
CA GLN A 82 -17.32 3.02 3.52
C GLN A 82 -17.58 3.02 5.04
N ASN A 83 -18.54 2.21 5.52
CA ASN A 83 -18.95 2.15 6.92
C ASN A 83 -17.97 1.34 7.78
N ASP A 84 -17.22 0.42 7.16
CA ASP A 84 -16.20 -0.37 7.84
C ASP A 84 -14.97 0.48 8.19
N PHE A 85 -14.76 1.60 7.48
CA PHE A 85 -13.76 2.59 7.85
C PHE A 85 -14.24 3.45 9.03
N ASN A 86 -14.06 2.89 10.23
CA ASN A 86 -14.34 3.53 11.50
C ASN A 86 -13.24 3.20 12.54
N HIS A 87 -13.18 4.00 13.62
CA HIS A 87 -12.13 3.89 14.64
C HIS A 87 -12.07 2.51 15.31
N LYS A 88 -13.22 1.82 15.49
CA LYS A 88 -13.27 0.50 16.11
C LYS A 88 -12.62 -0.54 15.19
N SER A 89 -13.01 -0.55 13.92
CA SER A 89 -12.45 -1.44 12.92
C SER A 89 -10.95 -1.24 12.75
N VAL A 90 -10.50 0.01 12.59
CA VAL A 90 -9.07 0.36 12.47
C VAL A 90 -8.30 -0.12 13.70
N SER A 91 -8.78 0.20 14.90
CA SER A 91 -8.10 -0.20 16.15
C SER A 91 -8.04 -1.72 16.32
N SER A 92 -9.10 -2.43 15.94
CA SER A 92 -9.16 -3.90 16.00
C SER A 92 -8.12 -4.53 15.08
N HIS A 93 -8.06 -4.09 13.81
CA HIS A 93 -7.10 -4.60 12.84
C HIS A 93 -5.66 -4.22 13.20
N PHE A 94 -5.43 -2.99 13.67
CA PHE A 94 -4.12 -2.56 14.15
C PHE A 94 -3.61 -3.47 15.28
N LYS A 95 -4.47 -3.79 16.26
CA LYS A 95 -4.13 -4.73 17.35
C LYS A 95 -3.85 -6.13 16.80
N LYS A 96 -4.68 -6.65 15.90
CA LYS A 96 -4.50 -7.97 15.29
C LYS A 96 -3.15 -8.06 14.56
N ILE A 97 -2.82 -7.07 13.74
CA ILE A 97 -1.53 -7.00 13.02
C ILE A 97 -0.38 -6.93 14.02
N THR A 98 -0.50 -6.12 15.07
CA THR A 98 0.53 -5.97 16.11
C THR A 98 0.82 -7.29 16.82
N LEU A 99 -0.19 -8.14 17.03
CA LEU A 99 -0.05 -9.45 17.67
C LEU A 99 0.50 -10.53 16.73
N ASP A 100 0.27 -10.42 15.43
CA ASP A 100 0.63 -11.44 14.42
C ASP A 100 1.55 -10.89 13.32
N LYS A 101 2.52 -10.06 13.73
CA LYS A 101 3.43 -9.34 12.81
C LYS A 101 4.14 -10.27 11.83
N ASN A 102 4.58 -11.44 12.29
CA ASN A 102 5.36 -12.37 11.48
C ASN A 102 4.55 -12.90 10.29
N THR A 103 3.26 -13.20 10.52
CA THR A 103 2.36 -13.65 9.45
C THR A 103 2.21 -12.54 8.40
N TYR A 104 1.95 -11.31 8.81
CA TYR A 104 1.84 -10.19 7.88
C TYR A 104 3.15 -9.87 7.15
N LYS A 105 4.31 -10.00 7.80
CA LYS A 105 5.62 -9.86 7.15
C LYS A 105 5.85 -10.91 6.06
N SER A 106 5.48 -12.16 6.31
CA SER A 106 5.50 -13.20 5.26
C SER A 106 4.61 -12.81 4.08
N LYS A 107 3.46 -12.17 4.33
CA LYS A 107 2.57 -11.72 3.26
C LYS A 107 3.13 -10.53 2.47
N LEU A 108 3.83 -9.61 3.12
CA LEU A 108 4.58 -8.55 2.43
C LEU A 108 5.60 -9.16 1.46
N PHE A 109 6.33 -10.17 1.92
CA PHE A 109 7.27 -10.90 1.08
C PHE A 109 6.57 -11.58 -0.11
N ASP A 110 5.44 -12.27 0.11
CA ASP A 110 4.66 -12.90 -0.96
C ASP A 110 4.28 -11.90 -2.08
N VAL A 111 3.84 -10.69 -1.71
CA VAL A 111 3.54 -9.63 -2.69
C VAL A 111 4.81 -9.17 -3.42
N LYS A 112 5.89 -8.89 -2.66
CA LYS A 112 7.16 -8.39 -3.22
C LYS A 112 7.76 -9.37 -4.21
N GLU A 113 7.67 -10.68 -3.95
CA GLU A 113 8.13 -11.70 -4.90
C GLU A 113 7.31 -11.70 -6.20
N LEU A 114 5.99 -11.55 -6.12
CA LEU A 114 5.12 -11.54 -7.31
C LEU A 114 5.31 -10.30 -8.19
N ILE A 115 5.67 -9.16 -7.60
CA ILE A 115 5.90 -7.91 -8.35
C ILE A 115 7.35 -7.75 -8.84
N LYS A 116 8.25 -8.68 -8.53
CA LYS A 116 9.58 -8.72 -9.15
C LYS A 116 9.41 -8.99 -10.64
N GLY A 117 9.35 -7.91 -11.42
CA GLY A 117 9.17 -7.97 -12.86
C GLY A 117 10.31 -8.73 -13.55
N MET A 118 9.97 -9.45 -14.61
CA MET A 118 10.97 -10.04 -15.51
C MET A 118 11.58 -8.97 -16.41
N GLY A 119 12.90 -9.02 -16.64
CA GLY A 119 13.58 -8.14 -17.59
C GLY A 119 14.05 -6.79 -17.05
N PHE A 120 13.93 -6.53 -15.74
CA PHE A 120 14.38 -5.27 -15.12
C PHE A 120 15.86 -4.98 -15.44
N ALA A 121 16.74 -5.98 -15.35
CA ALA A 121 18.16 -5.83 -15.67
C ALA A 121 18.40 -5.37 -17.12
N LYS A 122 17.61 -5.90 -18.08
CA LYS A 122 17.71 -5.53 -19.49
C LYS A 122 17.24 -4.09 -19.72
N VAL A 123 16.09 -3.73 -19.16
CA VAL A 123 15.55 -2.35 -19.24
C VAL A 123 16.49 -1.36 -18.57
N THR A 124 17.02 -1.68 -17.38
CA THR A 124 18.01 -0.85 -16.69
C THR A 124 19.27 -0.65 -17.55
N ALA A 125 19.78 -1.72 -18.17
CA ALA A 125 20.93 -1.63 -19.07
C ALA A 125 20.63 -0.76 -20.30
N ASP A 126 19.45 -0.91 -20.91
CA ASP A 126 19.05 -0.10 -22.07
C ASP A 126 18.90 1.39 -21.70
N VAL A 127 18.30 1.69 -20.54
CA VAL A 127 18.17 3.07 -20.03
C VAL A 127 19.54 3.68 -19.73
N LEU A 128 20.45 2.94 -19.09
CA LEU A 128 21.82 3.39 -18.83
C LEU A 128 22.57 3.68 -20.13
N ARG A 129 22.46 2.78 -21.12
CA ARG A 129 23.07 2.96 -22.44
C ARG A 129 22.56 4.22 -23.14
N LEU A 130 21.24 4.48 -23.09
CA LEU A 130 20.66 5.71 -23.64
C LEU A 130 21.16 6.97 -22.93
N TYR A 131 21.35 6.91 -21.61
CA TYR A 131 21.88 8.01 -20.82
C TYR A 131 23.34 8.32 -21.17
N GLU A 132 24.19 7.30 -21.27
CA GLU A 132 25.62 7.44 -21.62
C GLU A 132 25.81 7.98 -23.05
N ASN A 133 25.06 7.46 -24.03
CA ASN A 133 25.11 7.95 -25.42
C ASN A 133 24.73 9.44 -25.53
N LYS A 134 23.75 9.90 -24.74
CA LYS A 134 23.39 11.33 -24.68
C LYS A 134 24.49 12.20 -24.07
N ARG A 135 25.33 11.63 -23.19
CA ARG A 135 26.39 12.34 -22.48
C ARG A 135 27.69 12.43 -23.30
N GLY A 136 27.94 11.45 -24.18
CA GLY A 136 29.08 11.44 -25.10
C GLY A 136 28.86 12.19 -26.43
N SER A 137 27.64 12.66 -26.73
CA SER A 137 27.34 13.56 -27.86
C SER A 137 27.26 15.05 -27.47
N ARG A 138 27.76 15.41 -26.28
CA ARG A 138 28.02 16.79 -25.84
C ARG A 138 29.52 16.97 -25.66
#